data_AF-A0A958P7S9-F1
#
_entry.id   AF-A0A958P7S9-F1
#
_cell.length_a   1.000
_cell.length_b   1.000
_cell.length_c   1.000
_cell.angle_alpha   90.00
_cell.angle_beta   90.00
_cell.angle_gamma   90.00
#
_symmetry.space_group_name_H-M   'P 1'
#
loop_
_entity.id
_entity.type
_entity.pdbx_description
1 polymer ?
#
loop_
_entity_poly.entity_id
_entity_poly.type
_entity_poly.pdbx_seq_one_letter_code
_entity_poly.pdbx_strand_id
1 'polypeptide(L)'
;MDKLNWIRDLVNSEQQMEEAGIVDFSAGYNPHVELEEETIDFMNSLKTGFVEAASAFNQLRGSTTGSIKIYGISKTKADFMLFRNGHKLIFSIREPGTIKVDNNPVPTGLMLNANQQSESELLQAFWGAFGELRWTYQQQPINLDYLVRFYTTRFARESAK
;
A
#
# COMPACT_ATOMS: atom_id res chain seq x y z
N MET A 1 -0.50 -1.01 -16.12
CA MET A 1 -1.38 -1.90 -16.90
C MET A 1 -1.52 -1.40 -18.32
N ASP A 2 -1.33 -2.27 -19.32
CA ASP A 2 -1.71 -1.95 -20.69
C ASP A 2 -3.24 -1.80 -20.77
N LYS A 3 -3.72 -0.68 -21.32
CA LYS A 3 -5.15 -0.31 -21.39
C LYS A 3 -6.07 -1.32 -22.10
N LEU A 4 -5.50 -2.40 -22.66
CA LEU A 4 -6.16 -3.38 -23.51
C LEU A 4 -6.19 -4.80 -22.92
N ASN A 5 -5.62 -5.04 -21.74
CA ASN A 5 -5.62 -6.39 -21.14
C ASN A 5 -7.04 -6.93 -20.93
N TRP A 6 -7.94 -6.10 -20.38
CA TRP A 6 -9.35 -6.48 -20.19
C TRP A 6 -10.07 -6.80 -21.51
N ILE A 7 -9.67 -6.17 -22.63
CA ILE A 7 -10.22 -6.47 -23.96
C ILE A 7 -9.74 -7.84 -24.42
N ARG A 8 -8.46 -8.17 -24.18
CA ARG A 8 -7.92 -9.50 -24.51
C ARG A 8 -8.64 -10.59 -23.70
N ASP A 9 -8.89 -10.36 -22.42
CA ASP A 9 -9.61 -11.31 -21.56
C ASP A 9 -11.06 -11.48 -22.00
N LEU A 10 -11.73 -10.39 -22.39
CA LEU A 10 -13.06 -10.41 -22.99
C LEU A 10 -13.10 -11.26 -24.27
N VAL A 11 -12.17 -11.03 -25.19
CA VAL A 11 -12.08 -11.78 -26.47
C VAL A 11 -11.82 -13.26 -26.21
N ASN A 12 -10.94 -13.60 -25.28
CA ASN A 12 -10.65 -15.00 -24.93
C ASN A 12 -11.87 -15.70 -24.30
N SER A 13 -12.62 -14.99 -23.44
CA SER A 13 -13.85 -15.51 -22.85
C SER A 13 -14.93 -15.76 -23.91
N GLU A 14 -15.10 -14.82 -24.84
CA GLU A 14 -16.06 -14.95 -25.94
C GLU A 14 -15.76 -16.18 -26.81
N GLN A 15 -14.49 -16.39 -27.20
CA GLN A 15 -14.07 -17.56 -27.97
C GLN A 15 -14.32 -18.88 -27.21
N GLN A 16 -14.01 -18.93 -25.91
CA GLN A 16 -14.25 -20.12 -25.09
C GLN A 16 -15.74 -20.43 -24.94
N MET A 17 -16.60 -19.41 -24.81
CA MET A 17 -18.05 -19.58 -24.76
C MET A 17 -18.60 -20.11 -26.10
N GLU A 18 -18.06 -19.65 -27.23
CA GLU A 18 -18.42 -20.13 -28.57
C GLU A 18 -18.01 -21.61 -28.75
N GLU A 19 -16.81 -21.99 -28.32
CA GLU A 19 -16.29 -23.35 -28.43
C GLU A 19 -17.00 -24.34 -27.47
N ALA A 20 -17.37 -23.90 -26.27
CA ALA A 20 -18.00 -24.75 -25.26
C ALA A 20 -19.52 -24.90 -25.44
N GLY A 21 -20.17 -24.04 -26.23
CA GLY A 21 -21.63 -24.00 -26.39
C GLY A 21 -22.40 -23.70 -25.10
N ILE A 22 -21.71 -23.24 -24.06
CA ILE A 22 -22.25 -22.87 -22.75
C ILE A 22 -21.96 -21.38 -22.54
N VAL A 23 -23.00 -20.60 -22.24
CA VAL A 23 -22.86 -19.19 -21.89
C VAL A 23 -22.59 -19.10 -20.39
N ASP A 24 -21.34 -18.88 -20.01
CA ASP A 24 -20.96 -18.55 -18.64
C ASP A 24 -20.72 -17.05 -18.50
N PHE A 25 -21.74 -16.32 -18.01
CA PHE A 25 -21.67 -14.88 -17.76
C PHE A 25 -20.66 -14.49 -16.66
N SER A 26 -20.09 -15.46 -15.94
CA SER A 26 -19.04 -15.25 -14.94
C SER A 26 -17.62 -15.50 -15.47
N ALA A 27 -17.48 -16.01 -16.69
CA ALA A 27 -16.18 -16.26 -17.32
C ALA A 27 -15.50 -14.92 -17.68
N GLY A 28 -14.58 -14.47 -16.83
CA GLY A 28 -13.63 -13.38 -17.14
C GLY A 28 -13.53 -12.27 -16.11
N TYR A 29 -14.50 -12.11 -15.21
CA TYR A 29 -14.44 -11.08 -14.15
C TYR A 29 -14.45 -11.75 -12.77
N ASN A 30 -13.30 -11.74 -12.11
CA ASN A 30 -13.16 -12.23 -10.74
C ASN A 30 -12.77 -11.06 -9.81
N PRO A 31 -13.75 -10.48 -9.08
CA PRO A 31 -13.51 -9.34 -8.18
C PRO A 31 -12.43 -9.59 -7.13
N HIS A 32 -12.25 -10.86 -6.71
CA HIS A 32 -11.25 -11.20 -5.71
C HIS A 32 -9.82 -11.14 -6.26
N VAL A 33 -9.63 -11.59 -7.50
CA VAL A 33 -8.32 -11.53 -8.17
C VAL A 33 -7.97 -10.08 -8.46
N GLU A 34 -8.93 -9.31 -8.98
CA GLU A 34 -8.73 -7.88 -9.26
C GLU A 34 -8.42 -7.08 -7.99
N LEU A 35 -9.15 -7.33 -6.90
CA LEU A 35 -8.86 -6.68 -5.61
C LEU A 35 -7.45 -7.00 -5.10
N GLU A 36 -6.98 -8.23 -5.31
CA GLU A 36 -5.63 -8.64 -4.91
C GLU A 36 -4.55 -7.95 -5.75
N GLU A 37 -4.71 -7.93 -7.07
CA GLU A 37 -3.80 -7.25 -7.99
C GLU A 37 -3.73 -5.74 -7.71
N GLU A 38 -4.88 -5.09 -7.57
CA GLU A 38 -4.97 -3.66 -7.22
C GLU A 38 -4.37 -3.36 -5.84
N THR A 39 -4.46 -4.28 -4.88
CA THR A 39 -3.79 -4.15 -3.58
C THR A 39 -2.27 -4.14 -3.71
N ILE A 40 -1.74 -5.02 -4.55
CA ILE A 40 -0.29 -5.09 -4.83
C ILE A 40 0.16 -3.82 -5.57
N ASP A 41 -0.60 -3.38 -6.57
CA ASP A 41 -0.28 -2.20 -7.37
C ASP A 41 -0.34 -0.91 -6.55
N PHE A 42 -1.31 -0.78 -5.65
CA PHE A 42 -1.38 0.34 -4.73
C PHE A 42 -0.21 0.34 -3.73
N MET A 43 0.18 -0.83 -3.20
CA MET A 43 1.37 -0.96 -2.35
C MET A 43 2.66 -0.58 -3.06
N ASN A 44 2.81 -0.97 -4.34
CA ASN A 44 3.96 -0.58 -5.16
C ASN A 44 3.98 0.93 -5.45
N SER A 45 2.82 1.52 -5.71
CA SER A 45 2.66 2.97 -5.90
C SER A 45 3.02 3.75 -4.64
N LEU A 46 2.52 3.30 -3.48
CA LEU A 46 2.90 3.84 -2.16
C LEU A 46 4.41 3.79 -1.95
N LYS A 47 5.01 2.61 -2.14
CA LYS A 47 6.45 2.41 -1.98
C LYS A 47 7.25 3.37 -2.87
N THR A 48 6.85 3.52 -4.13
CA THR A 48 7.49 4.43 -5.09
C THR A 48 7.43 5.87 -4.59
N GLY A 49 6.25 6.36 -4.19
CA GLY A 49 6.09 7.71 -3.63
C GLY A 49 6.96 7.94 -2.39
N PHE A 50 7.06 6.95 -1.50
CA PHE A 50 7.97 7.07 -0.35
C PHE A 50 9.45 7.05 -0.75
N VAL A 51 9.87 6.26 -1.74
CA VAL A 51 11.25 6.26 -2.25
C VAL A 51 11.62 7.63 -2.78
N GLU A 52 10.75 8.25 -3.57
CA GLU A 52 10.95 9.60 -4.09
C GLU A 52 11.04 10.62 -2.96
N ALA A 53 10.08 10.62 -2.02
CA ALA A 53 10.06 11.53 -0.89
C ALA A 53 11.28 11.38 0.03
N ALA A 54 11.68 10.13 0.34
CA ALA A 54 12.85 9.85 1.16
C ALA A 54 14.15 10.26 0.47
N SER A 55 14.26 10.04 -0.85
CA SER A 55 15.41 10.48 -1.66
C SER A 55 15.55 12.00 -1.62
N ALA A 56 14.47 12.73 -1.91
CA ALA A 56 14.45 14.19 -1.87
C ALA A 56 14.79 14.73 -0.47
N PHE A 57 14.19 14.15 0.58
CA PHE A 57 14.49 14.52 1.97
C PHE A 57 15.97 14.31 2.32
N ASN A 58 16.52 13.15 1.98
CA ASN A 58 17.90 12.81 2.28
C ASN A 58 18.88 13.72 1.52
N GLN A 59 18.60 14.03 0.26
CA GLN A 59 19.40 14.94 -0.56
C GLN A 59 19.42 16.36 0.02
N LEU A 60 18.25 16.92 0.34
CA LEU A 60 18.13 18.27 0.88
C LEU A 60 18.75 18.41 2.28
N ARG A 61 18.75 17.34 3.08
CA ARG A 61 19.35 17.35 4.42
C ARG A 61 20.89 17.40 4.37
N GLY A 62 21.52 16.93 3.30
CA GLY A 62 22.97 17.02 3.09
C GLY A 62 23.86 16.21 4.05
N SER A 63 23.29 15.47 5.00
CA SER A 63 24.01 14.62 5.95
C SER A 63 23.57 13.16 5.81
N THR A 64 24.55 12.25 5.79
CA THR A 64 24.33 10.79 5.70
C THR A 64 23.83 10.18 7.02
N THR A 65 24.12 10.82 8.16
CA THR A 65 23.72 10.33 9.49
C THR A 65 22.23 10.51 9.71
N GLY A 66 21.46 9.43 9.83
CA GLY A 66 20.01 9.52 10.01
C GLY A 66 19.25 9.77 8.72
N SER A 67 19.69 9.18 7.61
CA SER A 67 18.90 9.08 6.38
C SER A 67 17.64 8.22 6.59
N ILE A 68 16.54 8.55 5.92
CA ILE A 68 15.39 7.65 5.80
C ILE A 68 15.74 6.55 4.81
N LYS A 69 15.65 5.29 5.23
CA LYS A 69 15.86 4.10 4.38
C LYS A 69 14.55 3.38 4.15
N ILE A 70 14.38 2.80 2.97
CA ILE A 70 13.18 2.02 2.62
C ILE A 70 13.61 0.59 2.32
N TYR A 71 12.90 -0.36 2.92
CA TYR A 71 13.16 -1.79 2.78
C TYR A 71 11.89 -2.51 2.36
N GLY A 72 12.01 -3.44 1.41
CA GLY A 72 10.97 -4.45 1.20
C GLY A 72 11.03 -5.52 2.29
N ILE A 73 9.89 -6.13 2.61
CA ILE A 73 9.82 -7.22 3.59
C ILE A 73 9.82 -8.55 2.83
N SER A 74 10.83 -9.37 3.07
CA SER A 74 10.98 -10.67 2.43
C SER A 74 9.78 -11.59 2.70
N LYS A 75 9.45 -12.44 1.72
CA LYS A 75 8.33 -13.40 1.78
C LYS A 75 6.94 -12.75 1.87
N THR A 76 6.82 -11.48 1.50
CA THR A 76 5.55 -10.78 1.31
C THR A 76 5.41 -10.37 -0.15
N LYS A 77 4.18 -10.09 -0.61
CA LYS A 77 3.95 -9.69 -2.00
C LYS A 77 4.47 -8.29 -2.29
N ALA A 78 4.19 -7.33 -1.40
CA ALA A 78 4.52 -5.92 -1.62
C ALA A 78 4.81 -5.13 -0.33
N ASP A 79 4.92 -5.79 0.83
CA ASP A 79 5.09 -5.07 2.10
C ASP A 79 6.45 -4.36 2.15
N PHE A 80 6.47 -3.20 2.78
CA PHE A 80 7.68 -2.40 2.91
C PHE A 80 7.68 -1.61 4.22
N MET A 81 8.87 -1.13 4.60
CA MET A 81 9.04 -0.30 5.79
C MET A 81 9.99 0.86 5.53
N LEU A 82 9.71 1.99 6.19
CA LEU A 82 10.65 3.09 6.36
C LEU A 82 11.40 2.87 7.67
N PHE A 83 12.69 3.17 7.66
CA PHE A 83 13.57 3.03 8.81
C PHE A 83 14.48 4.26 8.96
N ARG A 84 14.55 4.79 10.18
CA ARG A 84 15.45 5.89 10.55
C ARG A 84 15.64 5.92 12.06
N ASN A 85 16.90 5.98 12.51
CA ASN A 85 17.25 6.10 13.94
C ASN A 85 16.55 5.07 14.85
N GLY A 86 16.37 3.83 14.38
CA GLY A 86 15.68 2.78 15.13
C GLY A 86 14.15 2.77 14.98
N HIS A 87 13.54 3.87 14.54
CA HIS A 87 12.10 3.93 14.28
C HIS A 87 11.72 3.18 13.00
N LYS A 88 10.56 2.54 13.03
CA LYS A 88 9.98 1.80 11.89
C LYS A 88 8.56 2.25 11.62
N LEU A 89 8.29 2.58 10.36
CA LEU A 89 6.93 2.72 9.84
C LEU A 89 6.72 1.62 8.80
N ILE A 90 5.74 0.76 9.02
CA ILE A 90 5.53 -0.46 8.24
C ILE A 90 4.18 -0.35 7.53
N PHE A 91 4.18 -0.63 6.22
CA PHE A 91 2.99 -0.83 5.42
C PHE A 91 2.92 -2.32 5.07
N SER A 92 1.83 -2.98 5.45
CA SER A 92 1.62 -4.40 5.19
C SER A 92 0.21 -4.72 4.71
N ILE A 93 0.10 -5.67 3.79
CA ILE A 93 -1.19 -6.20 3.35
C ILE A 93 -1.74 -7.11 4.44
N ARG A 94 -2.90 -6.78 4.99
CA ARG A 94 -3.61 -7.64 5.96
C ARG A 94 -4.40 -8.72 5.23
N GLU A 95 -5.14 -8.28 4.22
CA GLU A 95 -5.96 -9.09 3.31
C GLU A 95 -6.19 -8.25 2.04
N PRO A 96 -6.60 -8.85 0.91
CA PRO A 96 -6.94 -8.09 -0.29
C PRO A 96 -7.92 -6.95 0.03
N GLY A 97 -7.56 -5.72 -0.38
CA GLY A 97 -8.32 -4.51 -0.11
C GLY A 97 -8.08 -3.87 1.27
N THR A 98 -7.21 -4.42 2.13
CA THR A 98 -6.89 -3.82 3.44
C THR A 98 -5.40 -3.76 3.69
N ILE A 99 -4.88 -2.55 3.85
CA ILE A 99 -3.48 -2.28 4.19
C ILE A 99 -3.41 -1.74 5.61
N LYS A 100 -2.50 -2.30 6.39
CA LYS A 100 -2.20 -1.88 7.75
C LYS A 100 -0.98 -0.98 7.76
N VAL A 101 -1.07 0.11 8.50
CA VAL A 101 0.02 1.04 8.77
C VAL A 101 0.38 0.96 10.26
N ASP A 102 1.56 0.43 10.55
CA ASP A 102 2.08 0.28 11.91
C ASP A 102 3.28 1.18 12.14
N ASN A 103 3.24 1.95 13.22
CA ASN A 103 4.36 2.78 13.66
C ASN A 103 4.93 2.23 14.97
N ASN A 104 6.12 1.64 14.91
CA ASN A 104 6.80 1.10 16.07
C ASN A 104 7.96 2.03 16.47
N PRO A 105 7.80 2.88 17.49
CA PRO A 105 8.95 3.50 18.15
C PRO A 105 9.77 2.42 18.85
N VAL A 106 11.09 2.60 18.92
CA VAL A 106 11.93 1.73 19.76
C VAL A 106 11.46 1.87 21.21
N PRO A 107 11.26 0.77 21.97
CA PRO A 107 11.08 0.87 23.40
C PRO A 107 12.43 1.25 24.01
N THR A 108 12.68 2.55 24.19
CA THR A 108 13.73 3.02 25.09
C THR A 108 13.41 2.47 26.48
N GLY A 109 14.34 1.69 27.05
CA GLY A 109 14.16 0.97 28.30
C GLY A 109 13.65 1.85 29.45
N LEU A 110 12.87 1.22 30.32
CA LEU A 110 12.14 1.80 31.46
C LEU A 110 10.93 2.67 31.12
N MET A 111 9.89 2.10 30.51
CA MET A 111 8.52 2.44 30.91
C MET A 111 7.65 1.18 30.99
N LEU A 112 7.39 0.78 32.23
CA LEU A 112 6.30 -0.10 32.62
C LEU A 112 4.98 0.64 32.31
N ASN A 113 4.02 -0.04 31.69
CA ASN A 113 2.63 0.38 31.47
C ASN A 113 2.35 1.42 30.37
N ALA A 114 2.60 1.06 29.11
CA ALA A 114 1.91 1.70 27.99
C ALA A 114 0.88 0.73 27.39
N ASN A 115 -0.32 0.69 27.99
CA ASN A 115 -1.57 0.30 27.31
C ASN A 115 -1.97 1.35 26.23
N GLN A 116 -1.00 1.98 25.57
CA GLN A 116 -1.23 2.71 24.33
C GLN A 116 -1.14 1.68 23.21
N GLN A 117 -2.20 0.87 23.12
CA GLN A 117 -2.52 0.16 21.90
C GLN A 117 -2.73 1.25 20.85
N SER A 118 -1.64 1.63 20.17
CA SER A 118 -1.71 2.54 19.03
C SER A 118 -2.66 1.87 18.06
N GLU A 119 -3.85 2.44 17.87
CA GLU A 119 -4.81 1.92 16.91
C GLU A 119 -4.09 1.86 15.56
N SER A 120 -3.84 0.65 15.09
CA SER A 120 -3.23 0.45 13.79
C SER A 120 -4.10 1.11 12.73
N GLU A 121 -3.51 2.02 11.98
CA GLU A 121 -4.22 2.78 10.96
C GLU A 121 -4.47 1.85 9.75
N LEU A 122 -5.70 1.83 9.24
CA LEU A 122 -6.10 0.96 8.13
C LEU A 122 -6.44 1.79 6.89
N LEU A 123 -5.83 1.45 5.76
CA LEU A 123 -6.23 1.91 4.44
C LEU A 123 -7.09 0.83 3.81
N GLN A 124 -8.28 1.19 3.34
CA GLN A 124 -9.27 0.24 2.87
C GLN A 124 -9.71 0.56 1.45
N ALA A 125 -9.71 -0.44 0.59
CA ALA A 125 -10.27 -0.37 -0.73
C ALA A 125 -11.80 -0.43 -0.66
N PHE A 126 -12.43 0.35 -1.53
CA PHE A 126 -13.87 0.47 -1.64
C PHE A 126 -14.25 0.42 -3.12
N TRP A 127 -15.26 -0.39 -3.45
CA TRP A 127 -15.81 -0.47 -4.79
C TRP A 127 -16.73 0.71 -5.05
N GLY A 128 -16.27 1.61 -5.93
CA GLY A 128 -17.07 2.68 -6.50
C GLY A 128 -17.99 2.22 -7.61
N ALA A 129 -18.56 3.18 -8.34
CA ALA A 129 -19.41 2.88 -9.48
C ALA A 129 -18.62 2.16 -10.58
N PHE A 130 -19.29 1.28 -11.33
CA PHE A 130 -18.73 0.58 -12.50
C PHE A 130 -17.49 -0.29 -12.20
N GLY A 131 -17.33 -0.77 -10.97
CA GLY A 131 -16.15 -1.57 -10.59
C GLY A 131 -14.89 -0.73 -10.35
N GLU A 132 -14.99 0.60 -10.27
CA GLU A 132 -13.83 1.44 -9.94
C GLU A 132 -13.38 1.20 -8.50
N LEU A 133 -12.18 0.63 -8.31
CA LEU A 133 -11.61 0.47 -6.98
C LEU A 133 -11.00 1.79 -6.48
N ARG A 134 -11.40 2.24 -5.29
CA ARG A 134 -10.87 3.44 -4.64
C ARG A 134 -10.31 3.14 -3.27
N TRP A 135 -9.19 3.76 -2.93
CA TRP A 135 -8.58 3.64 -1.61
C TRP A 135 -9.09 4.72 -0.68
N THR A 136 -9.41 4.34 0.57
CA THR A 136 -9.96 5.22 1.59
C THR A 136 -9.24 5.08 2.92
N TYR A 137 -9.22 6.16 3.68
CA TYR A 137 -8.83 6.20 5.07
C TYR A 137 -9.95 6.86 5.86
N GLN A 138 -10.50 6.17 6.86
CA GLN A 138 -11.67 6.66 7.62
C GLN A 138 -12.82 7.10 6.70
N GLN A 139 -13.11 6.30 5.66
CA GLN A 139 -14.15 6.56 4.64
C GLN A 139 -13.91 7.80 3.75
N GLN A 140 -12.74 8.43 3.85
CA GLN A 140 -12.36 9.53 2.96
C GLN A 140 -11.41 9.02 1.86
N PRO A 141 -11.59 9.45 0.60
CA PRO A 141 -10.74 9.02 -0.51
C PRO A 141 -9.29 9.46 -0.28
N ILE A 142 -8.36 8.55 -0.55
CA ILE A 142 -6.93 8.79 -0.41
C ILE A 142 -6.41 9.47 -1.68
N ASN A 143 -5.72 10.60 -1.50
CA ASN A 143 -4.77 11.09 -2.48
C ASN A 143 -3.36 10.65 -2.09
N LEU A 144 -2.68 9.95 -2.99
CA LEU A 144 -1.39 9.31 -2.73
C LEU A 144 -0.31 10.33 -2.30
N ASP A 145 -0.26 11.49 -2.95
CA ASP A 145 0.74 12.53 -2.67
C ASP A 145 0.57 13.09 -1.25
N TYR A 146 -0.69 13.36 -0.85
CA TYR A 146 -1.00 13.84 0.49
C TYR A 146 -0.72 12.79 1.56
N LEU A 147 -1.02 11.53 1.28
CA LEU A 147 -0.72 10.41 2.19
C LEU A 147 0.79 10.29 2.41
N VAL A 148 1.58 10.24 1.33
CA VAL A 148 3.05 10.15 1.40
C VAL A 148 3.61 11.35 2.17
N ARG A 149 3.12 12.56 1.89
CA ARG A 149 3.52 13.78 2.60
C ARG A 149 3.20 13.71 4.09
N PHE A 150 2.00 13.26 4.45
CA PHE A 150 1.55 13.14 5.84
C PHE A 150 2.46 12.18 6.62
N TYR A 151 2.60 10.94 6.16
CA TYR A 151 3.39 9.93 6.85
C TYR A 151 4.88 10.23 6.85
N THR A 152 5.43 10.78 5.76
CA THR A 152 6.85 11.17 5.72
C THR A 152 7.13 12.31 6.70
N THR A 153 6.25 13.32 6.79
CA THR A 153 6.40 14.43 7.74
C THR A 153 6.35 13.91 9.18
N ARG A 154 5.37 13.06 9.49
CA ARG A 154 5.21 12.44 10.81
C ARG A 154 6.43 11.59 11.17
N PHE A 155 6.82 10.67 10.29
CA PHE A 155 7.95 9.78 10.50
C PHE A 155 9.27 10.55 10.66
N ALA A 156 9.50 11.58 9.85
CA ALA A 156 10.72 12.38 9.93
C ALA A 156 10.83 13.16 11.25
N ARG A 157 9.70 13.62 11.82
CA ARG A 157 9.67 14.32 13.12
C ARG A 157 9.88 13.36 14.28
N GLU A 158 9.19 12.23 14.26
CA GLU A 158 9.26 11.24 15.35
C GLU A 158 10.63 10.55 15.40
N SER A 159 11.21 10.24 14.24
CA SER A 159 12.53 9.60 14.14
C SER A 159 13.73 10.55 14.31
N ALA A 160 13.51 11.86 14.43
CA ALA A 160 14.58 12.82 14.65
C ALA A 160 14.95 13.01 16.14
N LYS A 161 14.09 12.55 17.05
CA LYS A 161 14.35 12.53 18.49
C LYS A 161 15.38 11.48 18.84
#